data_AF-A0A814I6I0-F1
#
_entry.id   AF-A0A814I6I0-F1
#
_cell.length_a   1.000
_cell.length_b   1.000
_cell.length_c   1.000
_cell.angle_alpha   90.00
_cell.angle_beta   90.00
_cell.angle_gamma   90.00
#
_symmetry.space_group_name_H-M   'P 1'
#
loop_
_entity.id
_entity.type
_entity.pdbx_description
1 polymer ?
#
loop_
_entity_poly.entity_id
_entity_poly.type
_entity_poly.pdbx_seq_one_letter_code
_entity_poly.pdbx_strand_id
1 'polypeptide(L)'
;MPVDLNNLPDDILSYRNNCLYKFIEENFGTDEMMLIKMQSINNISTLITVPDIMAFLNFNCKEIIELKNRICFIGDDNNQFMVKSGIQTNINNLISALKEKRKKQMK
;
A
#
# COMPACT_ATOMS: atom_id res chain seq x y z
N MET A 1 16.66 3.00 2.29
CA MET A 1 17.18 1.62 2.36
C MET A 1 16.04 0.70 1.98
N PRO A 2 16.25 -0.37 1.20
CA PRO A 2 15.19 -1.36 0.98
C PRO A 2 14.80 -1.98 2.32
N VAL A 3 13.50 -2.07 2.57
CA VAL A 3 12.93 -2.72 3.76
C VAL A 3 13.35 -4.18 3.76
N ASP A 4 13.97 -4.63 4.84
CA ASP A 4 14.10 -6.07 5.03
C ASP A 4 12.75 -6.62 5.50
N LEU A 5 11.97 -7.11 4.54
CA LEU A 5 10.68 -7.74 4.81
C LEU A 5 10.79 -9.00 5.67
N ASN A 6 12.00 -9.54 5.85
CA ASN A 6 12.26 -10.64 6.78
C ASN A 6 12.39 -10.16 8.24
N ASN A 7 12.57 -8.86 8.46
CA ASN A 7 12.80 -8.24 9.77
C ASN A 7 11.76 -7.16 10.09
N LEU A 8 10.48 -7.46 9.86
CA LEU A 8 9.39 -6.56 10.28
C LEU A 8 9.30 -6.48 11.81
N PRO A 9 8.94 -5.31 12.40
CA PRO A 9 8.76 -5.15 13.85
C PRO A 9 7.80 -6.18 14.44
N ASP A 10 8.04 -6.67 15.66
CA ASP A 10 7.23 -7.73 16.28
C ASP A 10 5.78 -7.32 16.54
N ASP A 11 5.58 -6.04 16.84
CA ASP A 11 4.29 -5.43 17.08
C ASP A 11 3.62 -4.89 15.80
N ILE A 12 4.21 -5.09 14.61
CA ILE A 12 3.71 -4.52 13.35
C ILE A 12 2.22 -4.80 13.12
N LEU A 13 1.74 -6.01 13.46
CA LEU A 13 0.34 -6.40 13.27
C LEU A 13 -0.64 -5.60 14.14
N SER A 14 -0.15 -4.89 15.16
CA SER A 14 -0.93 -3.98 16.00
C SER A 14 -0.98 -2.55 15.46
N TYR A 15 -0.24 -2.22 14.40
CA TYR A 15 -0.15 -0.84 13.90
C TYR A 15 -1.49 -0.34 13.37
N ARG A 16 -1.81 0.90 13.78
CA ARG A 16 -3.03 1.62 13.40
C ARG A 16 -2.73 3.10 13.15
N ASN A 17 -3.60 3.75 12.40
CA ASN A 17 -3.61 5.18 12.11
C ASN A 17 -2.20 5.68 11.77
N ASN A 18 -1.72 6.69 12.48
CA ASN A 18 -0.43 7.33 12.23
C ASN A 18 0.76 6.37 12.34
N CYS A 19 0.71 5.35 13.22
CA CYS A 19 1.80 4.37 13.31
C CYS A 19 1.90 3.55 12.02
N LEU A 20 0.76 3.13 11.46
CA LEU A 20 0.71 2.45 10.16
C LEU A 20 1.24 3.35 9.05
N TYR A 21 0.72 4.58 8.95
CA TYR A 21 1.09 5.50 7.87
C TYR A 21 2.58 5.88 7.93
N LYS A 22 3.10 6.18 9.12
CA LYS A 22 4.50 6.49 9.33
C LYS A 22 5.39 5.30 8.95
N PHE A 23 5.01 4.10 9.37
CA PHE A 23 5.73 2.89 8.96
C PHE A 23 5.81 2.75 7.44
N ILE A 24 4.69 2.89 6.73
CA ILE A 24 4.67 2.78 5.27
C ILE A 24 5.52 3.88 4.62
N GLU A 25 5.39 5.12 5.08
CA GLU A 25 6.10 6.26 4.51
C GLU A 25 7.63 6.13 4.67
N GLU A 26 8.11 5.75 5.86
CA GLU A 26 9.54 5.60 6.14
C GLU A 26 10.19 4.45 5.37
N ASN A 27 9.40 3.44 5.01
CA ASN A 27 9.90 2.18 4.47
C ASN A 27 9.68 2.05 2.95
N PHE A 28 8.57 2.56 2.43
CA PHE A 28 8.15 2.41 1.04
C PHE A 28 8.02 3.75 0.32
N GLY A 29 7.71 4.83 1.06
CA GLY A 29 7.60 6.18 0.53
C GLY A 29 6.21 6.78 0.71
N THR A 30 6.13 8.08 0.46
CA THR A 30 4.89 8.86 0.61
C THR A 30 3.79 8.42 -0.35
N ASP A 31 4.14 7.93 -1.55
CA ASP A 31 3.18 7.46 -2.55
C ASP A 31 2.42 6.21 -2.08
N GLU A 32 3.15 5.20 -1.60
CA GLU A 32 2.59 3.99 -1.00
C GLU A 32 1.76 4.30 0.26
N MET A 33 2.22 5.25 1.08
CA MET A 33 1.46 5.69 2.25
C MET A 33 0.14 6.36 1.84
N MET A 34 0.17 7.27 0.87
CA MET A 34 -1.03 7.95 0.36
C MET A 34 -2.01 6.96 -0.26
N LEU A 35 -1.52 5.99 -1.03
CA LEU A 35 -2.33 4.90 -1.62
C LEU A 35 -3.18 4.19 -0.56
N ILE A 36 -2.57 3.85 0.58
CA ILE A 36 -3.24 3.15 1.68
C ILE A 36 -4.17 4.12 2.44
N LYS A 37 -3.71 5.33 2.73
CA LYS A 37 -4.46 6.33 3.51
C LYS A 37 -5.72 6.82 2.79
N MET A 38 -5.66 7.03 1.48
CA MET A 38 -6.81 7.49 0.69
C MET A 38 -7.96 6.50 0.64
N GLN A 39 -7.66 5.20 0.79
CA GLN A 39 -8.66 4.14 0.89
C GLN A 39 -9.21 3.98 2.32
N SER A 40 -8.85 4.87 3.24
CA SER A 40 -9.21 4.80 4.67
C SER A 40 -8.74 3.50 5.35
N ILE A 41 -7.70 2.86 4.82
CA ILE A 41 -7.09 1.67 5.43
C ILE A 41 -6.22 2.13 6.61
N ASN A 42 -6.77 2.05 7.81
CA ASN A 42 -6.17 2.63 9.02
C ASN A 42 -5.54 1.59 9.95
N ASN A 43 -5.46 0.33 9.57
CA ASN A 43 -4.83 -0.72 10.38
C ASN A 43 -4.35 -1.89 9.51
N ILE A 44 -3.40 -2.66 10.03
CA ILE A 44 -2.82 -3.80 9.31
C ILE A 44 -3.84 -4.90 9.01
N SER A 45 -4.82 -5.13 9.89
CA SER A 45 -5.84 -6.18 9.67
C SER A 45 -6.71 -5.89 8.45
N THR A 46 -7.12 -4.64 8.26
CA THR A 46 -7.80 -4.18 7.05
C THR A 46 -6.86 -4.28 5.86
N LEU A 47 -5.61 -3.79 5.97
CA LEU A 47 -4.65 -3.81 4.86
C LEU A 47 -4.45 -5.20 4.25
N ILE A 48 -4.30 -6.23 5.09
CA ILE A 48 -4.08 -7.61 4.61
C ILE A 48 -5.35 -8.31 4.10
N THR A 49 -6.53 -7.76 4.35
CA THR A 49 -7.82 -8.34 3.93
C THR A 49 -8.39 -7.67 2.68
N VAL A 50 -7.91 -6.48 2.31
CA VAL A 50 -8.28 -5.84 1.05
C VAL A 50 -7.81 -6.72 -0.12
N PRO A 51 -8.71 -7.13 -1.04
CA PRO A 51 -8.38 -8.06 -2.11
C PRO A 51 -7.49 -7.42 -3.19
N ASP A 52 -7.76 -6.17 -3.55
CA ASP A 52 -6.99 -5.40 -4.53
C ASP A 52 -6.90 -3.94 -4.10
N ILE A 53 -5.70 -3.54 -3.64
CA ILE A 53 -5.40 -2.16 -3.20
C ILE A 53 -5.34 -1.19 -4.38
N MET A 54 -5.07 -1.67 -5.60
CA MET A 54 -4.92 -0.81 -6.77
C MET A 54 -6.25 -0.55 -7.47
N ALA A 55 -7.28 -1.35 -7.20
CA ALA A 55 -8.58 -1.28 -7.85
C ALA A 55 -9.21 0.12 -7.81
N PHE A 56 -9.02 0.89 -6.73
CA PHE A 56 -9.60 2.23 -6.62
C PHE A 56 -9.03 3.24 -7.63
N LEU A 57 -7.86 2.99 -8.21
CA LEU A 57 -7.27 3.85 -9.24
C LEU A 57 -8.09 3.85 -10.54
N ASN A 58 -9.00 2.89 -10.71
CA ASN A 58 -9.95 2.85 -11.81
C ASN A 58 -11.09 3.87 -11.66
N PHE A 59 -11.31 4.43 -10.47
CA PHE A 59 -12.31 5.48 -10.30
C PHE A 59 -11.86 6.77 -10.99
N ASN A 60 -12.79 7.42 -11.69
CA ASN A 60 -12.55 8.74 -12.25
C ASN A 60 -13.05 9.81 -11.26
N CYS A 61 -12.26 10.07 -10.21
CA CYS A 61 -12.58 11.09 -9.22
C CYS A 61 -11.39 12.02 -9.00
N LYS A 62 -11.68 13.31 -8.75
CA LYS A 62 -10.67 14.37 -8.66
C LYS A 62 -9.72 14.15 -7.49
N GLU A 63 -10.25 13.55 -6.43
CA GLU A 63 -9.57 13.26 -5.18
C GLU A 63 -8.34 12.37 -5.40
N ILE A 64 -8.37 11.46 -6.37
CA ILE A 64 -7.27 10.50 -6.60
C ILE A 64 -6.38 10.86 -7.79
N ILE A 65 -6.71 11.90 -8.57
CA ILE A 65 -5.97 12.28 -9.78
C ILE A 65 -4.50 12.57 -9.45
N GLU A 66 -4.24 13.32 -8.38
CA GLU A 66 -2.88 13.69 -8.00
C GLU A 66 -2.03 12.45 -7.70
N LEU A 67 -2.56 11.53 -6.87
CA LEU A 67 -1.88 10.28 -6.58
C LEU A 67 -1.69 9.44 -7.85
N LYS A 68 -2.73 9.31 -8.67
CA LYS A 68 -2.70 8.55 -9.92
C LYS A 68 -1.61 9.07 -10.87
N ASN A 69 -1.46 10.38 -11.00
CA ASN A 69 -0.38 11.00 -11.79
C ASN A 69 1.02 10.67 -11.26
N ARG A 70 1.15 10.45 -9.94
CA ARG A 70 2.43 10.12 -9.30
C ARG A 70 2.79 8.64 -9.43
N ILE A 71 1.81 7.74 -9.30
CA ILE A 71 2.06 6.30 -9.21
C ILE A 71 1.75 5.52 -10.49
N CYS A 72 1.18 6.17 -11.51
CA CYS A 72 0.85 5.54 -12.78
C CYS A 72 1.56 6.21 -13.96
N PHE A 73 1.73 5.46 -15.05
CA PHE A 73 1.82 6.01 -16.39
C PHE A 73 0.39 6.19 -16.92
N ILE A 74 0.08 7.37 -17.44
CA ILE A 74 -1.26 7.69 -17.95
C ILE A 74 -1.13 7.79 -19.47
N GLY A 75 -2.00 7.07 -20.19
CA GLY A 75 -2.07 7.12 -21.64
C GLY A 75 -2.72 8.42 -22.11
N ASP A 76 -2.46 8.80 -23.36
CA ASP A 76 -2.87 10.09 -23.94
C ASP A 76 -4.38 10.35 -23.87
N ASP A 77 -5.20 9.29 -23.90
CA ASP A 77 -6.66 9.36 -23.83
C ASP A 77 -7.22 9.51 -22.39
N ASN A 78 -6.35 9.59 -21.37
CA ASN A 78 -6.66 9.65 -19.92
C ASN A 78 -7.54 8.52 -19.35
N ASN A 79 -8.04 7.62 -20.20
CA ASN A 79 -8.87 6.48 -19.84
C ASN A 79 -8.07 5.19 -19.62
N GLN A 80 -6.79 5.18 -19.98
CA GLN A 80 -5.88 4.06 -19.74
C GLN A 80 -4.75 4.50 -18.83
N PHE A 81 -4.42 3.65 -17.86
CA PHE A 81 -3.27 3.87 -17.00
C PHE A 81 -2.61 2.53 -16.67
N MET A 82 -1.33 2.60 -16.33
CA MET A 82 -0.55 1.47 -15.84
C MET A 82 0.13 1.88 -14.54
N VAL A 83 -0.12 1.13 -13.45
CA VAL A 83 0.59 1.37 -12.18
C VAL A 83 2.08 1.09 -12.37
N LYS A 84 2.93 1.98 -11.85
CA LYS A 84 4.38 1.78 -11.87
C LYS A 84 4.72 0.48 -11.13
N SER A 85 5.47 -0.40 -11.79
CA SER A 85 5.78 -1.75 -11.29
C SER A 85 6.44 -1.75 -9.91
N GLY A 86 7.26 -0.74 -9.60
CA GLY A 86 7.87 -0.55 -8.28
C GLY A 86 6.81 -0.40 -7.17
N ILE A 87 5.84 0.50 -7.36
CA ILE A 87 4.75 0.73 -6.40
C ILE A 87 3.94 -0.55 -6.19
N GLN A 88 3.57 -1.22 -7.27
CA GLN A 88 2.80 -2.47 -7.21
C GLN A 88 3.55 -3.58 -6.50
N THR A 89 4.83 -3.75 -6.80
CA THR A 89 5.68 -4.78 -6.18
C THR A 89 5.89 -4.50 -4.70
N ASN A 90 6.17 -3.26 -4.32
CA ASN A 90 6.36 -2.84 -2.93
C ASN A 90 5.15 -3.18 -2.06
N ILE A 91 3.96 -2.79 -2.50
CA ILE A 91 2.71 -3.02 -1.79
C ILE A 91 2.39 -4.52 -1.70
N ASN A 92 2.51 -5.26 -2.81
CA ASN A 92 2.23 -6.70 -2.83
C ASN A 92 3.17 -7.48 -1.91
N ASN A 93 4.46 -7.12 -1.90
CA ASN A 93 5.45 -7.74 -1.05
C ASN A 93 5.18 -7.43 0.43
N LEU A 94 4.83 -6.19 0.77
CA LEU A 94 4.43 -5.80 2.13
C LEU A 94 3.23 -6.62 2.61
N ILE A 95 2.14 -6.67 1.82
CA ILE A 95 0.94 -7.44 2.17
C ILE A 95 1.28 -8.91 2.37
N SER A 96 2.09 -9.48 1.49
CA SER A 96 2.50 -10.89 1.56
C SER A 96 3.28 -11.16 2.86
N ALA A 97 4.26 -10.32 3.19
CA ALA A 97 5.04 -10.43 4.42
C ALA A 97 4.18 -10.32 5.69
N LEU A 98 3.22 -9.37 5.70
CA LEU A 98 2.28 -9.20 6.82
C LEU A 98 1.34 -10.41 6.97
N LYS A 99 0.85 -10.98 5.86
CA LYS A 99 0.03 -12.20 5.86
C LYS A 99 0.82 -13.39 6.44
N GLU A 100 2.07 -13.56 6.03
CA GLU A 100 2.93 -14.62 6.57
C GLU A 100 3.22 -14.43 8.06
N LYS A 101 3.49 -13.19 8.51
CA LYS A 101 3.67 -12.90 9.95
C LYS A 101 2.42 -13.21 10.76
N ARG A 102 1.22 -12.86 10.25
CA ARG A 102 -0.06 -13.20 10.90
C ARG A 102 -0.27 -14.71 11.02
N LYS A 103 0.04 -15.47 9.97
CA LYS A 103 -0.05 -16.94 10.01
C LYS A 103 0.87 -17.56 11.07
N LYS A 104 2.07 -17.00 11.26
CA LYS A 104 3.03 -17.48 12.28
C LYS A 104 2.56 -17.23 13.71
N GLN A 105 1.87 -16.12 14.00
CA GLN A 105 1.33 -15.85 15.34
C GLN A 105 0.08 -16.66 15.70
N MET A 106 -0.61 -17.23 14.70
CA MET A 106 -1.79 -18.07 14.89
C MET A 106 -1.45 -19.56 15.07
N LYS A 107 -0.16 -19.94 14.97
CA LYS A 107 0.36 -21.28 15.25
C LYS A 107 0.99 -21.30 16.63
#